data_AF-A0A9D9C6Z9-F1
#
_entry.id   AF-A0A9D9C6Z9-F1
#
_cell.length_a   1.000
_cell.length_b   1.000
_cell.length_c   1.000
_cell.angle_alpha   90.00
_cell.angle_beta   90.00
_cell.angle_gamma   90.00
#
_symmetry.space_group_name_H-M   'P 1'
#
loop_
_entity.id
_entity.type
_entity.pdbx_description
1 polymer ?
#
loop_
_entity_poly.entity_id
_entity_poly.type
_entity_poly.pdbx_seq_one_letter_code
_entity_poly.pdbx_strand_id
1 'polypeptide(L)'
;MKRYILFLLLCCFQLVALPYKLVIDAGHGGRDPGAQNRAGKEKNINLAVALAFGKLVERNCPDVKVIYTRKTDVFVPLDERANIANRAKADLFISIHTNSTAKRIGPQGTETYTLGMHRASDNLDVAKRENSVITLENGFEQKYEGFDPNSRESYIIFELMQDHNMESSVKLAGLIQKQFRTTAKRIDKGVHQAGFLVLRATSMPSVLVELGYLNNPNDAAFLTTTSGVNALAKSIYNAFVAYYKK
;
A
#
# COMPACT_ATOMS: atom_id res chain seq x y z
N MET A 1 64.01 -27.33 -21.97
CA MET A 1 63.02 -26.25 -22.17
C MET A 1 61.81 -26.50 -21.28
N LYS A 2 61.63 -25.73 -20.18
CA LYS A 2 60.50 -25.89 -19.25
C LYS A 2 59.32 -25.04 -19.76
N ARG A 3 58.22 -25.68 -20.14
CA ARG A 3 56.96 -25.02 -20.50
C ARG A 3 56.20 -24.69 -19.21
N TYR A 4 56.06 -23.40 -18.90
CA TYR A 4 55.14 -22.94 -17.86
C TYR A 4 53.75 -22.76 -18.48
N ILE A 5 52.79 -23.57 -18.05
CA ILE A 5 51.38 -23.43 -18.41
C ILE A 5 50.79 -22.41 -17.44
N LEU A 6 50.49 -21.21 -17.94
CA LEU A 6 49.82 -20.15 -17.19
C LEU A 6 48.31 -20.49 -17.15
N PHE A 7 47.83 -20.99 -16.02
CA PHE A 7 46.40 -21.14 -15.76
C PHE A 7 45.81 -19.76 -15.46
N LEU A 8 45.14 -19.17 -16.45
CA LEU A 8 44.35 -17.96 -16.27
C LEU A 8 43.05 -18.35 -15.53
N LEU A 9 43.01 -18.14 -14.22
CA LEU A 9 41.80 -18.34 -13.43
C LEU A 9 40.80 -17.23 -13.80
N LEU A 10 39.86 -17.53 -14.70
CA LEU A 10 38.74 -16.64 -15.00
C LEU A 10 37.83 -16.61 -13.75
N CYS A 11 38.07 -15.65 -12.85
CA CYS A 11 37.19 -15.40 -11.73
C CYS A 11 35.92 -14.74 -12.28
N CYS A 12 34.93 -15.58 -12.63
CA CYS A 12 33.63 -15.13 -13.09
C CYS A 12 32.90 -14.48 -11.91
N PHE A 13 33.04 -13.16 -11.75
CA PHE A 13 32.20 -12.39 -10.84
C PHE A 13 30.76 -12.47 -11.37
N GLN A 14 29.95 -13.36 -10.80
CA GLN A 14 28.52 -13.31 -11.01
C GLN A 14 28.02 -11.99 -10.44
N LEU A 15 27.54 -11.11 -11.32
CA LEU A 15 26.79 -9.92 -10.91
C LEU A 15 25.53 -10.41 -10.20
N VAL A 16 25.54 -10.45 -8.87
CA VAL A 16 24.32 -10.71 -8.10
C VAL A 16 23.49 -9.44 -8.21
N ALA A 17 22.43 -9.48 -9.02
CA ALA A 17 21.48 -8.39 -9.10
C ALA A 17 20.97 -8.06 -7.69
N LEU A 18 20.92 -6.77 -7.36
CA LEU A 18 20.37 -6.35 -6.07
C LEU A 18 18.89 -6.78 -6.01
N PRO A 19 18.43 -7.32 -4.86
CA PRO A 19 17.07 -7.81 -4.74
C PRO A 19 16.07 -6.66 -4.88
N TYR A 20 14.98 -6.91 -5.59
CA TYR A 20 13.86 -5.97 -5.70
C TYR A 20 13.24 -5.75 -4.33
N LYS A 21 13.03 -4.52 -3.91
CA LYS A 21 12.54 -4.18 -2.57
C LYS A 21 11.09 -3.75 -2.62
N LEU A 22 10.23 -4.61 -2.07
CA LEU A 22 8.82 -4.33 -1.89
C LEU A 22 8.57 -3.89 -0.44
N VAL A 23 8.03 -2.69 -0.26
CA VAL A 23 7.53 -2.23 1.04
C VAL A 23 6.02 -2.46 1.11
N ILE A 24 5.60 -3.16 2.15
CA ILE A 24 4.19 -3.40 2.47
C ILE A 24 3.86 -2.61 3.73
N ASP A 25 2.96 -1.65 3.57
CA ASP A 25 2.45 -0.85 4.66
C ASP A 25 1.06 -1.37 5.09
N ALA A 26 0.92 -1.72 6.37
CA ALA A 26 -0.38 -2.03 6.95
C ALA A 26 -0.92 -0.77 7.63
N GLY A 27 -1.94 -0.13 7.05
CA GLY A 27 -2.55 1.10 7.55
C GLY A 27 -2.92 1.03 9.04
N HIS A 28 -2.90 2.17 9.73
CA HIS A 28 -3.22 2.32 11.16
C HIS A 28 -2.30 1.48 12.08
N GLY A 29 -2.74 1.18 13.31
CA GLY A 29 -2.03 0.32 14.27
C GLY A 29 -1.90 0.92 15.68
N GLY A 30 -1.78 0.06 16.69
CA GLY A 30 -1.66 0.48 18.09
C GLY A 30 -2.86 1.30 18.54
N ARG A 31 -2.60 2.54 18.95
CA ARG A 31 -3.62 3.50 19.41
C ARG A 31 -4.57 3.99 18.31
N ASP A 32 -4.22 3.80 17.05
CA ASP A 32 -5.07 4.13 15.91
C ASP A 32 -5.76 2.85 15.41
N PRO A 33 -7.06 2.65 15.69
CA PRO A 33 -7.79 1.48 15.22
C PRO A 33 -8.17 1.53 13.73
N GLY A 34 -8.10 2.70 13.10
CA GLY A 34 -8.82 2.99 11.85
C GLY A 34 -10.33 2.86 12.02
N ALA A 35 -11.05 2.56 10.94
CA ALA A 35 -12.47 2.24 11.01
C ALA A 35 -12.73 1.03 11.92
N GLN A 36 -13.83 1.08 12.68
CA GLN A 36 -14.21 -0.01 13.58
C GLN A 36 -15.72 -0.22 13.65
N ASN A 37 -16.12 -1.47 13.76
CA ASN A 37 -17.49 -1.86 14.07
C ASN A 37 -17.51 -3.20 14.81
N ARG A 38 -18.71 -3.80 14.94
CA ARG A 38 -18.88 -5.10 15.61
C ARG A 38 -18.17 -6.27 14.92
N ALA A 39 -17.89 -6.17 13.62
CA ALA A 39 -17.21 -7.21 12.85
C ALA A 39 -15.69 -7.17 13.06
N GLY A 40 -15.11 -5.98 13.21
CA GLY A 40 -13.68 -5.86 13.44
C GLY A 40 -13.15 -4.43 13.45
N LYS A 41 -11.82 -4.33 13.45
CA LYS A 41 -11.05 -3.09 13.35
C LYS A 41 -10.20 -3.14 12.09
N GLU A 42 -10.19 -2.04 11.36
CA GLU A 42 -9.41 -1.86 10.15
C GLU A 42 -7.94 -2.24 10.34
N LYS A 43 -7.28 -1.73 11.40
CA LYS A 43 -5.86 -2.03 11.67
C LYS A 43 -5.52 -3.53 11.71
N ASN A 44 -6.47 -4.38 12.13
CA ASN A 44 -6.30 -5.82 12.25
C ASN A 44 -6.46 -6.51 10.89
N ILE A 45 -7.46 -6.08 10.12
CA ILE A 45 -7.72 -6.58 8.76
C ILE A 45 -6.52 -6.24 7.87
N ASN A 46 -6.07 -4.97 7.92
CA ASN A 46 -4.92 -4.49 7.15
C ASN A 46 -3.66 -5.30 7.47
N LEU A 47 -3.37 -5.53 8.76
CA LEU A 47 -2.21 -6.33 9.18
C LEU A 47 -2.31 -7.78 8.71
N ALA A 48 -3.48 -8.40 8.82
CA ALA A 48 -3.69 -9.78 8.41
C ALA A 48 -3.44 -9.97 6.91
N VAL A 49 -3.98 -9.07 6.07
CA VAL A 49 -3.78 -9.11 4.62
C VAL A 49 -2.34 -8.78 4.25
N ALA A 50 -1.72 -7.77 4.87
CA ALA A 50 -0.32 -7.41 4.64
C ALA A 50 0.64 -8.58 4.92
N LEU A 51 0.48 -9.24 6.07
CA LEU A 51 1.31 -10.40 6.44
C LEU A 51 1.07 -11.58 5.51
N ALA A 52 -0.18 -11.86 5.13
CA ALA A 52 -0.50 -12.94 4.19
C ALA A 52 0.08 -12.66 2.80
N PHE A 53 -0.03 -11.43 2.30
CA PHE A 53 0.54 -11.00 1.02
C PHE A 53 2.06 -11.13 1.04
N GLY A 54 2.75 -10.53 2.02
CA GLY A 54 4.20 -10.60 2.06
C GLY A 54 4.73 -12.03 2.24
N LYS A 55 4.04 -12.90 2.98
CA LYS A 55 4.37 -14.35 3.03
C LYS A 55 4.28 -15.02 1.66
N LEU A 56 3.32 -14.65 0.82
CA LEU A 56 3.23 -15.17 -0.55
C LEU A 56 4.43 -14.71 -1.38
N VAL A 57 4.85 -13.45 -1.24
CA VAL A 57 6.03 -12.92 -1.93
C VAL A 57 7.30 -13.60 -1.45
N GLU A 58 7.57 -13.61 -0.14
CA GLU A 58 8.76 -14.23 0.48
C GLU A 58 8.92 -15.70 0.08
N ARG A 59 7.82 -16.44 -0.08
CA ARG A 59 7.85 -17.86 -0.47
C ARG A 59 8.08 -18.10 -1.96
N ASN A 60 7.67 -17.19 -2.83
CA ASN A 60 7.56 -17.45 -4.28
C ASN A 60 8.42 -16.51 -5.14
N CYS A 61 9.06 -15.51 -4.55
CA CYS A 61 9.89 -14.51 -5.23
C CYS A 61 11.22 -14.36 -4.44
N PRO A 62 12.18 -15.31 -4.58
CA PRO A 62 13.41 -15.34 -3.79
C PRO A 62 14.34 -14.15 -4.05
N ASP A 63 14.13 -13.46 -5.17
CA ASP A 63 14.79 -12.24 -5.63
C ASP A 63 14.13 -10.95 -5.11
N VAL A 64 13.03 -11.06 -4.33
CA VAL A 64 12.32 -9.92 -3.74
C VAL A 64 12.55 -9.87 -2.23
N LYS A 65 13.05 -8.74 -1.75
CA LYS A 65 13.12 -8.41 -0.32
C LYS A 65 11.85 -7.70 0.12
N VAL A 66 11.06 -8.36 0.96
CA VAL A 66 9.87 -7.76 1.59
C VAL A 66 10.25 -6.99 2.84
N ILE A 67 9.77 -5.75 2.94
CA ILE A 67 9.97 -4.86 4.08
C ILE A 67 8.58 -4.43 4.56
N TYR A 68 8.32 -4.59 5.85
CA TYR A 68 7.03 -4.21 6.45
C TYR A 68 7.21 -2.91 7.24
N THR A 69 6.25 -1.98 7.13
CA THR A 69 6.21 -0.83 8.06
C THR A 69 5.91 -1.29 9.48
N ARG A 70 5.05 -2.31 9.63
CA ARG A 70 4.81 -3.03 10.89
C ARG A 70 4.45 -4.49 10.64
N LYS A 71 4.86 -5.37 11.57
CA LYS A 71 4.48 -6.80 11.61
C LYS A 71 3.58 -7.15 12.79
N THR A 72 3.33 -6.19 13.68
CA THR A 72 2.55 -6.33 14.91
C THR A 72 1.59 -5.15 15.06
N ASP A 73 0.76 -5.17 16.10
CA ASP A 73 -0.18 -4.09 16.41
C ASP A 73 0.53 -2.92 17.10
N VAL A 74 1.27 -2.14 16.32
CA VAL A 74 1.97 -0.93 16.78
C VAL A 74 1.58 0.26 15.91
N PHE A 75 1.56 1.45 16.52
CA PHE A 75 1.34 2.69 15.79
C PHE A 75 2.63 3.09 15.08
N VAL A 76 2.57 3.26 13.76
CA VAL A 76 3.66 3.82 12.95
C VAL A 76 3.19 5.16 12.40
N PRO A 77 3.88 6.28 12.74
CA PRO A 77 3.62 7.60 12.16
C PRO A 77 3.59 7.57 10.63
N LEU A 78 2.73 8.37 10.02
CA LEU A 78 2.49 8.36 8.58
C LEU A 78 3.75 8.77 7.80
N ASP A 79 4.50 9.76 8.28
CA ASP A 79 5.80 10.14 7.71
C ASP A 79 6.82 9.00 7.81
N GLU A 80 6.84 8.30 8.95
CA GLU A 80 7.78 7.20 9.18
C GLU A 80 7.52 6.01 8.26
N ARG A 81 6.26 5.74 7.89
CA ARG A 81 5.92 4.71 6.87
C ARG A 81 6.62 5.00 5.55
N ALA A 82 6.57 6.25 5.08
CA ALA A 82 7.26 6.68 3.87
C ALA A 82 8.77 6.69 4.05
N ASN A 83 9.28 7.14 5.21
CA ASN A 83 10.71 7.14 5.51
C ASN A 83 11.31 5.73 5.52
N ILE A 84 10.59 4.72 6.03
CA ILE A 84 11.00 3.31 5.93
C ILE A 84 11.22 2.92 4.47
N ALA A 85 10.31 3.30 3.58
CA ALA A 85 10.42 2.99 2.15
C ALA A 85 11.57 3.73 1.46
N ASN A 86 11.72 5.02 1.75
CA ASN A 86 12.77 5.86 1.18
C ASN A 86 14.16 5.43 1.67
N ARG A 87 14.34 5.18 2.97
CA ARG A 87 15.61 4.68 3.54
C ARG A 87 15.98 3.31 2.99
N ALA A 88 14.99 2.45 2.76
CA ALA A 88 15.21 1.17 2.10
C ALA A 88 15.62 1.30 0.63
N LYS A 89 15.38 2.47 0.00
CA LYS A 89 15.41 2.65 -1.45
C LYS A 89 14.52 1.61 -2.12
N ALA A 90 13.25 1.55 -1.68
CA ALA A 90 12.31 0.57 -2.17
C ALA A 90 11.99 0.80 -3.65
N ASP A 91 11.73 -0.28 -4.37
CA ASP A 91 11.32 -0.26 -5.77
C ASP A 91 9.78 -0.14 -5.91
N LEU A 92 9.06 -0.49 -4.85
CA LEU A 92 7.60 -0.42 -4.80
C LEU A 92 7.07 -0.25 -3.38
N PHE A 93 6.03 0.57 -3.22
CA PHE A 93 5.31 0.75 -1.97
C PHE A 93 3.82 0.40 -2.14
N ILE A 94 3.30 -0.48 -1.29
CA ILE A 94 1.87 -0.85 -1.28
C ILE A 94 1.35 -0.64 0.13
N SER A 95 0.48 0.35 0.31
CA SER A 95 -0.27 0.56 1.55
C SER A 95 -1.63 -0.12 1.49
N ILE A 96 -1.99 -0.82 2.56
CA ILE A 96 -3.20 -1.66 2.65
C ILE A 96 -4.12 -1.08 3.72
N HIS A 97 -5.34 -0.73 3.29
CA HIS A 97 -6.39 -0.08 4.05
C HIS A 97 -7.74 -0.77 3.90
N THR A 98 -8.68 -0.45 4.79
CA THR A 98 -10.06 -0.94 4.73
C THR A 98 -11.02 0.22 4.89
N ASN A 99 -11.68 0.56 3.80
CA ASN A 99 -12.51 1.74 3.68
C ASN A 99 -13.68 1.76 4.68
N SER A 100 -14.20 2.95 4.93
CA SER A 100 -15.46 3.17 5.62
C SER A 100 -15.99 4.56 5.27
N THR A 101 -17.30 4.72 5.29
CA THR A 101 -17.96 6.01 5.01
C THR A 101 -18.84 6.45 6.19
N ALA A 102 -19.24 7.72 6.22
CA ALA A 102 -20.16 8.22 7.23
C ALA A 102 -21.58 7.62 7.14
N LYS A 103 -21.90 6.89 6.06
CA LYS A 103 -23.21 6.23 5.89
C LYS A 103 -23.34 5.05 6.88
N ARG A 104 -24.56 4.83 7.38
CA ARG A 104 -24.87 3.63 8.20
C ARG A 104 -24.55 2.33 7.47
N ILE A 105 -24.85 2.27 6.17
CA ILE A 105 -24.49 1.18 5.27
C ILE A 105 -23.66 1.79 4.14
N GLY A 106 -22.39 1.42 4.08
CA GLY A 106 -21.47 1.91 3.06
C GLY A 106 -21.66 1.24 1.69
N PRO A 107 -20.97 1.75 0.65
CA PRO A 107 -20.80 1.04 -0.62
C PRO A 107 -20.19 -0.35 -0.42
N GLN A 108 -20.19 -1.19 -1.45
CA GLN A 108 -19.51 -2.49 -1.43
C GLN A 108 -18.45 -2.52 -2.53
N GLY A 109 -17.28 -3.09 -2.25
CA GLY A 109 -16.24 -3.34 -3.25
C GLY A 109 -14.89 -2.72 -2.92
N THR A 110 -13.91 -3.05 -3.77
CA THR A 110 -12.51 -2.68 -3.61
C THR A 110 -12.16 -1.46 -4.46
N GLU A 111 -11.22 -0.64 -3.98
CA GLU A 111 -10.68 0.52 -4.69
C GLU A 111 -9.16 0.52 -4.57
N THR A 112 -8.46 1.05 -5.58
CA THR A 112 -7.02 1.28 -5.46
C THR A 112 -6.71 2.71 -5.88
N TYR A 113 -6.00 3.41 -5.02
CA TYR A 113 -5.64 4.80 -5.18
C TYR A 113 -4.17 4.96 -5.54
N THR A 114 -3.91 5.96 -6.36
CA THR A 114 -2.59 6.51 -6.67
C THR A 114 -2.53 7.97 -6.23
N LEU A 115 -1.33 8.53 -6.14
CA LEU A 115 -1.18 9.96 -5.89
C LEU A 115 -1.82 10.74 -7.06
N GLY A 116 -2.45 11.88 -6.78
CA GLY A 116 -2.88 12.80 -7.83
C GLY A 116 -4.21 13.50 -7.55
N MET A 117 -4.78 14.06 -8.60
CA MET A 117 -5.98 14.89 -8.52
C MET A 117 -7.22 14.08 -8.14
N HIS A 118 -7.90 14.50 -7.09
CA HIS A 118 -9.20 13.96 -6.72
C HIS A 118 -10.27 14.56 -7.65
N ARG A 119 -10.78 13.76 -8.60
CA ARG A 119 -11.85 14.22 -9.52
C ARG A 119 -13.25 14.15 -8.92
N ALA A 120 -13.44 13.31 -7.90
CA ALA A 120 -14.70 13.10 -7.19
C ALA A 120 -14.54 13.47 -5.71
N SER A 121 -15.62 13.99 -5.10
CA SER A 121 -15.67 14.33 -3.67
C SER A 121 -15.38 13.13 -2.77
N ASP A 122 -15.90 11.97 -3.14
CA ASP A 122 -15.72 10.73 -2.36
C ASP A 122 -14.24 10.33 -2.24
N ASN A 123 -13.42 10.63 -3.27
CA ASN A 123 -11.97 10.38 -3.21
C ASN A 123 -11.26 11.31 -2.22
N LEU A 124 -11.73 12.56 -2.10
CA LEU A 124 -11.22 13.50 -1.11
C LEU A 124 -11.56 13.04 0.31
N ASP A 125 -12.78 12.57 0.54
CA ASP A 125 -13.22 12.12 1.87
C ASP A 125 -12.39 10.93 2.38
N VAL A 126 -12.06 9.98 1.49
CA VAL A 126 -11.13 8.88 1.82
C VAL A 126 -9.75 9.45 2.18
N ALA A 127 -9.20 10.36 1.37
CA ALA A 127 -7.90 10.95 1.65
C ALA A 127 -7.87 11.78 2.95
N LYS A 128 -8.95 12.48 3.29
CA LYS A 128 -9.09 13.20 4.58
C LYS A 128 -9.10 12.22 5.75
N ARG A 129 -9.90 11.15 5.65
CA ARG A 129 -9.96 10.10 6.67
C ARG A 129 -8.58 9.48 6.90
N GLU A 130 -7.90 9.08 5.84
CA GLU A 130 -6.59 8.43 5.96
C GLU A 130 -5.48 9.36 6.42
N ASN A 131 -5.50 10.63 5.99
CA ASN A 131 -4.52 11.61 6.45
C ASN A 131 -4.82 12.12 7.87
N SER A 132 -6.04 11.97 8.41
CA SER A 132 -6.40 12.47 9.75
C SER A 132 -5.57 11.86 10.88
N VAL A 133 -4.96 10.69 10.64
CA VAL A 133 -4.07 10.01 11.58
C VAL A 133 -2.88 10.86 12.03
N ILE A 134 -2.46 11.84 11.22
CA ILE A 134 -1.35 12.73 11.55
C ILE A 134 -1.61 13.51 12.85
N THR A 135 -2.88 13.77 13.18
CA THR A 135 -3.27 14.48 14.42
C THR A 135 -2.92 13.70 15.69
N LEU A 136 -2.64 12.39 15.57
CA LEU A 136 -2.17 11.57 16.68
C LEU A 136 -0.66 11.72 16.90
N GLU A 137 0.08 12.30 15.96
CA GLU A 137 1.52 12.46 16.03
C GLU A 137 1.95 13.69 16.84
N ASN A 138 3.00 13.56 17.63
CA ASN A 138 3.56 14.69 18.36
C ASN A 138 4.17 15.69 17.37
N GLY A 139 3.81 16.97 17.49
CA GLY A 139 4.33 18.05 16.66
C GLY A 139 3.87 18.01 15.20
N PHE A 140 2.67 17.47 14.93
CA PHE A 140 2.17 17.31 13.56
C PHE A 140 2.10 18.64 12.78
N GLU A 141 1.76 19.74 13.44
CA GLU A 141 1.67 21.07 12.79
C GLU A 141 2.99 21.48 12.16
N GLN A 142 4.10 21.28 12.89
CA GLN A 142 5.44 21.59 12.37
C GLN A 142 5.88 20.56 11.34
N LYS A 143 5.63 19.27 11.60
CA LYS A 143 6.05 18.16 10.73
C LYS A 143 5.40 18.23 9.35
N TYR A 144 4.14 18.63 9.28
CA TYR A 144 3.35 18.69 8.04
C TYR A 144 3.13 20.12 7.54
N GLU A 145 3.94 21.09 7.99
CA GLU A 145 3.99 22.47 7.48
C GLU A 145 2.62 23.16 7.47
N GLY A 146 1.82 22.94 8.52
CA GLY A 146 0.48 23.53 8.63
C GLY A 146 -0.60 22.86 7.77
N PHE A 147 -0.34 21.68 7.19
CA PHE A 147 -1.36 20.90 6.50
C PHE A 147 -2.52 20.54 7.45
N ASP A 148 -3.72 21.02 7.11
CA ASP A 148 -4.95 20.66 7.81
C ASP A 148 -5.67 19.53 7.03
N PRO A 149 -5.73 18.30 7.56
CA PRO A 149 -6.36 17.17 6.90
C PRO A 149 -7.89 17.34 6.76
N ASN A 150 -8.51 18.32 7.43
CA ASN A 150 -9.93 18.60 7.32
C ASN A 150 -10.26 19.74 6.34
N SER A 151 -9.28 20.58 6.00
CA SER A 151 -9.39 21.65 5.01
C SER A 151 -9.28 21.10 3.58
N ARG A 152 -10.06 21.63 2.64
CA ARG A 152 -9.93 21.27 1.22
C ARG A 152 -8.73 21.98 0.58
N GLU A 153 -8.44 23.19 1.05
CA GLU A 153 -7.40 24.08 0.57
C GLU A 153 -6.01 23.46 0.77
N SER A 154 -5.82 22.75 1.89
CA SER A 154 -4.59 22.00 2.16
C SER A 154 -4.28 20.93 1.10
N TYR A 155 -5.27 20.47 0.34
CA TYR A 155 -5.10 19.47 -0.72
C TYR A 155 -4.78 20.05 -2.10
N ILE A 156 -4.87 21.38 -2.29
CA ILE A 156 -4.56 22.04 -3.57
C ILE A 156 -3.11 21.77 -3.99
N ILE A 157 -2.17 21.68 -3.02
CA ILE A 157 -0.76 21.39 -3.32
C ILE A 157 -0.58 20.10 -4.12
N PHE A 158 -1.41 19.09 -3.89
CA PHE A 158 -1.36 17.81 -4.61
C PHE A 158 -1.77 17.94 -6.07
N GLU A 159 -2.58 18.94 -6.41
CA GLU A 159 -2.98 19.21 -7.81
C GLU A 159 -1.81 19.77 -8.62
N LEU A 160 -0.89 20.48 -7.96
CA LEU A 160 0.30 21.07 -8.59
C LEU A 160 1.48 20.10 -8.65
N MET A 161 1.40 18.95 -7.96
CA MET A 161 2.48 17.96 -7.92
C MET A 161 2.52 17.12 -9.18
N GLN A 162 3.71 17.03 -9.79
CA GLN A 162 4.01 16.04 -10.81
C GLN A 162 4.57 14.77 -10.15
N ASP A 163 3.87 13.66 -10.32
CA ASP A 163 4.37 12.35 -9.89
C ASP A 163 5.06 11.63 -11.05
N HIS A 164 6.38 11.50 -10.97
CA HIS A 164 7.19 10.78 -11.95
C HIS A 164 6.88 9.27 -12.00
N ASN A 165 6.27 8.73 -10.95
CA ASN A 165 5.91 7.32 -10.85
C ASN A 165 4.44 7.03 -11.22
N MET A 166 3.71 8.04 -11.72
CA MET A 166 2.27 7.96 -11.95
C MET A 166 1.86 6.79 -12.83
N GLU A 167 2.47 6.64 -14.01
CA GLU A 167 2.11 5.59 -14.96
C GLU A 167 2.29 4.19 -14.37
N SER A 168 3.44 3.97 -13.72
CA SER A 168 3.78 2.74 -13.02
C SER A 168 2.78 2.44 -11.89
N SER A 169 2.44 3.44 -11.09
CA SER A 169 1.48 3.32 -9.98
C SER A 169 0.06 2.99 -10.49
N VAL A 170 -0.40 3.67 -11.54
CA VAL A 170 -1.71 3.42 -12.18
C VAL A 170 -1.76 2.02 -12.80
N LYS A 171 -0.68 1.58 -13.44
CA LYS A 171 -0.56 0.22 -13.99
C LYS A 171 -0.69 -0.83 -12.89
N LEU A 172 0.02 -0.67 -11.77
CA LEU A 172 -0.11 -1.57 -10.63
C LEU A 172 -1.54 -1.55 -10.06
N ALA A 173 -2.12 -0.38 -9.87
CA ALA A 173 -3.46 -0.22 -9.33
C ALA A 173 -4.51 -0.96 -10.19
N GLY A 174 -4.42 -0.85 -11.52
CA GLY A 174 -5.29 -1.57 -12.44
C GLY A 174 -5.11 -3.09 -12.38
N LEU A 175 -3.88 -3.57 -12.20
CA LEU A 175 -3.61 -5.01 -12.00
C LEU A 175 -4.22 -5.52 -10.69
N ILE A 176 -4.15 -4.73 -9.61
CA ILE A 176 -4.75 -5.07 -8.32
C ILE A 176 -6.27 -5.18 -8.45
N GLN A 177 -6.94 -4.17 -9.02
CA GLN A 177 -8.40 -4.21 -9.22
C GLN A 177 -8.84 -5.38 -10.10
N LYS A 178 -8.12 -5.64 -11.19
CA LYS A 178 -8.36 -6.83 -12.03
C LYS A 178 -8.32 -8.11 -11.19
N GLN A 179 -7.32 -8.26 -10.32
CA GLN A 179 -7.18 -9.45 -9.49
C GLN A 179 -8.24 -9.53 -8.38
N PHE A 180 -8.67 -8.42 -7.79
CA PHE A 180 -9.80 -8.43 -6.87
C PHE A 180 -11.08 -8.93 -7.53
N ARG A 181 -11.34 -8.50 -8.76
CA ARG A 181 -12.47 -8.99 -9.57
C ARG A 181 -12.36 -10.47 -9.89
N THR A 182 -11.21 -10.94 -10.37
CA THR A 182 -11.08 -12.30 -10.92
C THR A 182 -10.75 -13.36 -9.87
N THR A 183 -9.93 -13.03 -8.88
CA THR A 183 -9.42 -13.96 -7.86
C THR A 183 -10.29 -13.92 -6.60
N ALA A 184 -10.49 -12.73 -6.03
CA ALA A 184 -11.29 -12.56 -4.80
C ALA A 184 -12.80 -12.40 -5.05
N LYS A 185 -13.22 -12.29 -6.33
CA LYS A 185 -14.62 -12.08 -6.74
C LYS A 185 -15.27 -10.89 -6.03
N ARG A 186 -14.52 -9.81 -5.83
CA ARG A 186 -15.02 -8.56 -5.26
C ARG A 186 -15.54 -7.64 -6.36
N ILE A 187 -16.38 -6.69 -5.95
CA ILE A 187 -16.82 -5.60 -6.82
C ILE A 187 -15.61 -4.69 -7.05
N ASP A 188 -15.23 -4.54 -8.31
CA ASP A 188 -14.17 -3.65 -8.78
C ASP A 188 -14.75 -2.23 -8.90
N LYS A 189 -14.36 -1.33 -8.00
CA LYS A 189 -14.77 0.08 -8.05
C LYS A 189 -13.72 0.96 -8.73
N GLY A 190 -12.70 0.36 -9.34
CA GLY A 190 -11.75 1.04 -10.20
C GLY A 190 -10.52 1.63 -9.51
N VAL A 191 -9.73 2.30 -10.34
CA VAL A 191 -8.52 3.02 -9.96
C VAL A 191 -8.84 4.49 -9.81
N HIS A 192 -8.38 5.07 -8.70
CA HIS A 192 -8.65 6.45 -8.33
C HIS A 192 -7.37 7.21 -8.03
N GLN A 193 -7.50 8.53 -7.96
CA GLN A 193 -6.43 9.44 -7.55
C GLN A 193 -6.94 10.30 -6.40
N ALA A 194 -6.08 10.51 -5.39
CA ALA A 194 -6.33 11.45 -4.31
C ALA A 194 -5.03 11.87 -3.60
N GLY A 195 -5.11 12.91 -2.77
CA GLY A 195 -3.98 13.49 -2.06
C GLY A 195 -3.59 12.75 -0.77
N PHE A 196 -3.13 11.50 -0.87
CA PHE A 196 -2.64 10.75 0.29
C PHE A 196 -1.23 11.21 0.67
N LEU A 197 -1.05 11.69 1.91
CA LEU A 197 0.26 12.16 2.40
C LEU A 197 1.31 11.04 2.36
N VAL A 198 0.90 9.78 2.60
CA VAL A 198 1.82 8.65 2.61
C VAL A 198 2.39 8.38 1.22
N LEU A 199 1.56 8.48 0.18
CA LEU A 199 1.99 8.30 -1.21
C LEU A 199 2.82 9.50 -1.68
N ARG A 200 2.46 10.71 -1.25
CA ARG A 200 3.23 11.95 -1.50
C ARG A 200 4.67 11.85 -1.04
N ALA A 201 4.88 11.25 0.13
CA ALA A 201 6.17 11.20 0.78
C ALA A 201 7.07 10.05 0.29
N THR A 202 6.55 9.14 -0.55
CA THR A 202 7.33 8.03 -1.13
C THR A 202 7.99 8.42 -2.45
N SER A 203 9.24 7.98 -2.67
CA SER A 203 10.00 8.32 -3.88
C SER A 203 9.90 7.28 -5.02
N MET A 204 9.14 6.21 -4.84
CA MET A 204 8.98 5.10 -5.77
C MET A 204 7.51 4.92 -6.15
N PRO A 205 7.17 4.09 -7.17
CA PRO A 205 5.78 3.78 -7.47
C PRO A 205 5.03 3.26 -6.25
N SER A 206 3.86 3.84 -6.01
CA SER A 206 3.13 3.68 -4.77
C SER A 206 1.62 3.62 -4.99
N VAL A 207 0.95 2.76 -4.23
CA VAL A 207 -0.51 2.63 -4.24
C VAL A 207 -1.04 2.51 -2.82
N LEU A 208 -2.26 3.00 -2.61
CA LEU A 208 -3.08 2.72 -1.43
C LEU A 208 -4.26 1.84 -1.84
N VAL A 209 -4.39 0.69 -1.22
CA VAL A 209 -5.36 -0.34 -1.56
C VAL A 209 -6.47 -0.35 -0.52
N GLU A 210 -7.70 -0.13 -0.95
CA GLU A 210 -8.89 -0.27 -0.12
C GLU A 210 -9.55 -1.63 -0.37
N LEU A 211 -9.51 -2.48 0.66
CA LEU A 211 -9.90 -3.91 0.56
C LEU A 211 -11.42 -4.15 0.48
N GLY A 212 -12.21 -3.11 0.75
CA GLY A 212 -13.66 -3.21 0.96
C GLY A 212 -14.12 -2.15 1.97
N TYR A 213 -15.42 -2.07 2.22
CA TYR A 213 -16.00 -1.12 3.16
C TYR A 213 -16.43 -1.81 4.46
N LEU A 214 -15.78 -1.47 5.58
CA LEU A 214 -16.09 -2.07 6.88
C LEU A 214 -17.54 -1.77 7.33
N ASN A 215 -18.11 -0.63 6.95
CA ASN A 215 -19.52 -0.30 7.23
C ASN A 215 -20.52 -0.91 6.22
N ASN A 216 -20.07 -1.79 5.32
CA ASN A 216 -20.96 -2.60 4.49
C ASN A 216 -20.99 -4.05 5.01
N PRO A 217 -22.17 -4.62 5.34
CA PRO A 217 -22.26 -5.95 5.93
C PRO A 217 -21.62 -7.07 5.10
N ASN A 218 -21.71 -7.01 3.76
CA ASN A 218 -21.17 -8.04 2.87
C ASN A 218 -19.64 -7.98 2.80
N ASP A 219 -19.07 -6.77 2.78
CA ASP A 219 -17.62 -6.58 2.85
C ASP A 219 -17.11 -6.95 4.24
N ALA A 220 -17.74 -6.46 5.31
CA ALA A 220 -17.35 -6.74 6.69
C ALA A 220 -17.29 -8.25 6.97
N ALA A 221 -18.33 -9.00 6.58
CA ALA A 221 -18.38 -10.45 6.76
C ALA A 221 -17.29 -11.20 5.96
N PHE A 222 -16.87 -10.65 4.82
CA PHE A 222 -15.80 -11.24 4.01
C PHE A 222 -14.41 -10.91 4.57
N LEU A 223 -14.16 -9.64 4.90
CA LEU A 223 -12.88 -9.09 5.33
C LEU A 223 -12.37 -9.70 6.65
N THR A 224 -13.27 -10.17 7.50
CA THR A 224 -12.93 -10.73 8.81
C THR A 224 -12.72 -12.25 8.79
N THR A 225 -12.75 -12.88 7.62
CA THR A 225 -12.55 -14.34 7.48
C THR A 225 -11.16 -14.68 6.97
N THR A 226 -10.64 -15.84 7.38
CA THR A 226 -9.37 -16.37 6.86
C THR A 226 -9.38 -16.55 5.35
N SER A 227 -10.51 -17.00 4.78
CA SER A 227 -10.66 -17.16 3.33
C SER A 227 -10.64 -15.81 2.61
N GLY A 228 -11.32 -14.79 3.14
CA GLY A 228 -11.31 -13.44 2.59
C GLY A 228 -9.92 -12.81 2.63
N VAL A 229 -9.22 -12.88 3.77
CA VAL A 229 -7.84 -12.42 3.93
C VAL A 229 -6.91 -13.08 2.90
N ASN A 230 -7.00 -14.41 2.77
CA ASN A 230 -6.16 -15.15 1.82
C ASN A 230 -6.49 -14.82 0.36
N ALA A 231 -7.77 -14.62 0.02
CA ALA A 231 -8.19 -14.25 -1.33
C ALA A 231 -7.71 -12.85 -1.72
N LEU A 232 -7.80 -11.88 -0.81
CA LEU A 232 -7.30 -10.52 -1.00
C LEU A 232 -5.77 -10.50 -1.13
N ALA A 233 -5.08 -11.16 -0.20
CA ALA A 233 -3.62 -11.29 -0.25
C ALA A 233 -3.15 -11.96 -1.54
N LYS A 234 -3.83 -13.01 -1.99
CA LYS A 234 -3.53 -13.69 -3.27
C LYS A 234 -3.77 -12.78 -4.47
N SER A 235 -4.80 -11.93 -4.41
CA SER A 235 -5.10 -10.96 -5.47
C SER A 235 -3.99 -9.92 -5.60
N ILE A 236 -3.57 -9.33 -4.48
CA ILE A 236 -2.46 -8.36 -4.44
C ILE A 236 -1.16 -9.03 -4.89
N TYR A 237 -0.88 -10.26 -4.42
CA TYR A 237 0.28 -11.05 -4.86
C TYR A 237 0.30 -11.29 -6.38
N ASN A 238 -0.81 -11.74 -6.96
CA ASN A 238 -0.87 -12.00 -8.40
C ASN A 238 -0.65 -10.71 -9.21
N ALA A 239 -1.19 -9.57 -8.73
CA ALA A 239 -0.98 -8.27 -9.35
C ALA A 239 0.47 -7.82 -9.24
N PHE A 240 1.07 -7.96 -8.06
CA PHE A 240 2.49 -7.69 -7.83
C PHE A 240 3.38 -8.51 -8.77
N VAL A 241 3.18 -9.83 -8.87
CA VAL A 241 3.98 -10.68 -9.77
C VAL A 241 3.83 -10.26 -11.23
N ALA A 242 2.62 -9.90 -11.67
CA ALA A 242 2.36 -9.42 -13.03
C ALA A 242 2.99 -8.04 -13.32
N TYR A 243 3.20 -7.23 -12.28
CA TYR A 243 3.86 -5.94 -12.35
C TYR A 243 5.39 -6.08 -12.32
N TYR A 244 5.90 -6.88 -11.38
CA TYR A 244 7.32 -7.11 -11.08
C TYR A 244 8.08 -7.84 -12.19
N LYS A 245 7.49 -8.88 -12.79
CA LYS A 245 8.17 -9.74 -13.77
C LYS A 245 8.17 -9.20 -15.21
N LYS A 246 7.95 -7.90 -15.40
CA LYS A 246 7.91 -7.26 -16.71
C LYS A 246 9.12 -6.38 -16.95
#